data_AF-A0A158L5E1-F1
#
_entry.id   AF-A0A158L5E1-F1
#
_cell.length_a   1.000
_cell.length_b   1.000
_cell.length_c   1.000
_cell.angle_alpha   90.00
_cell.angle_beta   90.00
_cell.angle_gamma   90.00
#
_symmetry.space_group_name_H-M   'P 1'
#
loop_
_entity.id
_entity.type
_entity.pdbx_description
1 polymer ?
#
loop_
_entity_poly.entity_id
_entity_poly.type
_entity_poly.pdbx_seq_one_letter_code
_entity_poly.pdbx_strand_id
1 'polypeptide(L)'
;MRAPGMSIDRVPVLVWGTLTASGGNLLAVPAVSLAFFMLWLDRQFGTHFFDVLNGGRPLLWQHMFWMFAHPWVYAVVLPAMGIVSDALPVFCRRPLVGYTPVALATVATMVVGFIVWIHHMFATGIPALALAFFGSASMVIAIPSAVATFAWVATIYTGRPVFKVPFFYFAGFVLLFVIGGVSGVMTAAVPLDWQLTDTYFVVAHLHYVLLGINVFPVIGGIYFWFPKFTGRMMSERIGKLGFAVLFIGFNVAFFPMHIAGLLGMPRRIYTYPADMGWNTVNLITSLGSFVFALGVLIFLFDLAWSYKRGPAAGDNPWDAPTLEWSIPSPPPPYNFATVPFVGSRHPLWENRLASERGGHAGSVLDEGYILDHGREALGTTALDGEPYIILKMPGDSYAPFFLGAFSTLVFAGMVFHAWWFTAAMLGASAISMIAWLWPERGLLQREPSPVHDAGGEIG
;
A
#
# COMPACT_ATOMS: atom_id res chain seq x y z
N MET A 1 -9.17 -13.66 -11.67
CA MET A 1 -10.44 -12.96 -11.95
C MET A 1 -10.16 -11.65 -12.68
N ARG A 2 -9.45 -11.70 -13.82
CA ARG A 2 -9.19 -10.51 -14.64
C ARG A 2 -10.25 -10.42 -15.75
N ALA A 3 -10.39 -9.26 -16.36
CA ALA A 3 -11.20 -9.14 -17.58
C ALA A 3 -10.53 -9.90 -18.75
N PRO A 4 -11.32 -10.43 -19.70
CA PRO A 4 -10.79 -11.08 -20.90
C PRO A 4 -9.76 -10.21 -21.63
N GLY A 5 -8.61 -10.79 -21.98
CA GLY A 5 -7.54 -10.07 -22.69
C GLY A 5 -6.69 -9.16 -21.81
N MET A 6 -7.00 -9.01 -20.52
CA MET A 6 -6.13 -8.30 -19.57
C MET A 6 -4.95 -9.19 -19.17
N SER A 7 -3.99 -9.32 -20.09
CA SER A 7 -2.72 -10.01 -19.89
C SER A 7 -1.89 -9.35 -18.78
N ILE A 8 -0.89 -10.07 -18.27
CA ILE A 8 -0.13 -9.65 -17.08
C ILE A 8 0.63 -8.33 -17.28
N ASP A 9 1.04 -8.04 -18.50
CA ASP A 9 1.66 -6.78 -18.91
C ASP A 9 0.66 -5.62 -19.09
N ARG A 10 -0.66 -5.90 -19.04
CA ARG A 10 -1.73 -4.89 -19.13
C ARG A 10 -2.35 -4.49 -17.79
N VAL A 11 -1.95 -5.14 -16.71
CA VAL A 11 -2.50 -4.92 -15.37
C VAL A 11 -2.01 -3.58 -14.78
N PRO A 12 -2.83 -2.80 -14.07
CA PRO A 12 -2.39 -1.56 -13.43
C PRO A 12 -1.24 -1.78 -12.42
N VAL A 13 -0.35 -0.80 -12.24
CA VAL A 13 0.80 -0.91 -11.32
C VAL A 13 0.34 -1.05 -9.87
N LEU A 14 -0.81 -0.48 -9.50
CA LEU A 14 -1.45 -0.69 -8.20
C LEU A 14 -1.75 -2.17 -7.93
N VAL A 15 -2.19 -2.91 -8.95
CA VAL A 15 -2.46 -4.35 -8.81
C VAL A 15 -1.15 -5.12 -8.66
N TRP A 16 -0.08 -4.73 -9.37
CA TRP A 16 1.26 -5.28 -9.12
C TRP A 16 1.72 -5.03 -7.68
N GLY A 17 1.61 -3.79 -7.19
CA GLY A 17 2.01 -3.42 -5.84
C GLY A 17 1.24 -4.20 -4.76
N THR A 18 -0.08 -4.32 -4.90
CA THR A 18 -0.92 -5.08 -3.96
C THR A 18 -0.68 -6.59 -4.03
N LEU A 19 -0.48 -7.16 -5.23
CA LEU A 19 -0.12 -8.57 -5.41
C LEU A 19 1.22 -8.90 -4.76
N THR A 20 2.25 -8.08 -5.04
CA THR A 20 3.59 -8.23 -4.45
C THR A 20 3.55 -8.08 -2.93
N ALA A 21 2.81 -7.08 -2.40
CA ALA A 21 2.61 -6.91 -0.97
C ALA A 21 1.92 -8.12 -0.33
N SER A 22 0.89 -8.66 -0.97
CA SER A 22 0.15 -9.84 -0.49
C SER A 22 1.04 -11.08 -0.45
N GLY A 23 1.80 -11.34 -1.51
CA GLY A 23 2.78 -12.43 -1.56
C GLY A 23 3.88 -12.27 -0.51
N GLY A 24 4.40 -11.05 -0.33
CA GLY A 24 5.38 -10.74 0.71
C GLY A 24 4.84 -10.99 2.12
N ASN A 25 3.60 -10.56 2.41
CA ASN A 25 2.99 -10.79 3.71
C ASN A 25 2.83 -12.27 4.06
N LEU A 26 2.48 -13.13 3.08
CA LEU A 26 2.39 -14.58 3.30
C LEU A 26 3.73 -15.18 3.78
N LEU A 27 4.86 -14.65 3.31
CA LEU A 27 6.19 -15.12 3.68
C LEU A 27 6.74 -14.44 4.94
N ALA A 28 6.42 -13.17 5.17
CA ALA A 28 6.98 -12.37 6.26
C ALA A 28 6.27 -12.58 7.60
N VAL A 29 4.93 -12.66 7.61
CA VAL A 29 4.11 -12.73 8.84
C VAL A 29 4.42 -13.94 9.74
N PRO A 30 4.74 -15.14 9.22
CA PRO A 30 5.10 -16.27 10.08
C PRO A 30 6.27 -16.00 11.04
N ALA A 31 7.28 -15.23 10.61
CA ALA A 31 8.47 -14.95 11.42
C ALA A 31 8.13 -14.15 12.69
N VAL A 32 7.36 -13.07 12.56
CA VAL A 32 6.93 -12.26 13.71
C VAL A 32 5.90 -12.98 14.58
N SER A 33 5.02 -13.77 13.97
CA SER A 33 4.04 -14.57 14.70
C SER A 33 4.73 -15.56 15.64
N LEU A 34 5.76 -16.24 15.15
CA LEU A 34 6.58 -17.14 15.97
C LEU A 34 7.36 -16.37 17.04
N ALA A 35 7.94 -15.21 16.72
CA ALA A 35 8.69 -14.39 17.69
C ALA A 35 7.81 -13.96 18.87
N PHE A 36 6.60 -13.46 18.60
CA PHE A 36 5.63 -13.09 19.65
C PHE A 36 5.13 -14.31 20.42
N PHE A 37 4.89 -15.43 19.74
CA PHE A 37 4.49 -16.67 20.41
C PHE A 37 5.56 -17.16 21.39
N MET A 38 6.82 -17.24 20.96
CA MET A 38 7.96 -17.61 21.82
C MET A 38 8.11 -16.64 23.00
N LEU A 39 7.97 -15.33 22.77
CA LEU A 39 8.07 -14.34 23.84
C LEU A 39 6.91 -14.46 24.82
N TRP A 40 5.71 -14.76 24.32
CA TRP A 40 4.56 -15.02 25.16
C TRP A 40 4.75 -16.29 26.00
N LEU A 41 5.32 -17.36 25.44
CA LEU A 41 5.68 -18.57 26.20
C LEU A 41 6.70 -18.28 27.30
N ASP A 42 7.74 -17.47 27.02
CA ASP A 42 8.73 -17.08 28.03
C ASP A 42 8.04 -16.34 29.20
N ARG A 43 7.06 -15.48 28.87
CA ARG A 43 6.33 -14.68 29.87
C ARG A 43 5.27 -15.44 30.64
N GLN A 44 4.62 -16.44 30.03
CA GLN A 44 3.46 -17.12 30.63
C GLN A 44 3.77 -18.49 31.21
N PHE A 45 4.68 -19.24 30.58
CA PHE A 45 4.97 -20.63 30.94
C PHE A 45 6.44 -20.84 31.35
N GLY A 46 7.24 -19.78 31.41
CA GLY A 46 8.63 -19.85 31.86
C GLY A 46 9.54 -20.60 30.89
N THR A 47 9.26 -20.58 29.59
CA THR A 47 10.27 -20.98 28.60
C THR A 47 11.43 -19.97 28.58
N HIS A 48 12.54 -20.32 27.92
CA HIS A 48 13.77 -19.52 27.94
C HIS A 48 14.33 -19.28 26.53
N PHE A 49 13.49 -18.88 25.58
CA PHE A 49 13.94 -18.58 24.22
C PHE A 49 14.86 -17.35 24.17
N PHE A 50 14.53 -16.31 24.94
CA PHE A 50 15.24 -15.02 24.91
C PHE A 50 15.94 -14.67 26.22
N ASP A 51 15.71 -15.43 27.29
CA ASP A 51 16.28 -15.19 28.62
C ASP A 51 17.75 -15.64 28.72
N VAL A 52 18.66 -14.66 28.82
CA VAL A 52 20.12 -14.88 28.88
C VAL A 52 20.52 -15.71 30.10
N LEU A 53 19.85 -15.54 31.25
CA LEU A 53 20.22 -16.24 32.49
C LEU A 53 20.03 -17.76 32.37
N ASN A 54 19.16 -18.18 31.46
CA ASN A 54 18.83 -19.58 31.21
C ASN A 54 19.26 -20.04 29.79
N GLY A 55 20.24 -19.34 29.18
CA GLY A 55 20.84 -19.76 27.90
C GLY A 55 20.11 -19.30 26.63
N GLY A 56 19.05 -18.51 26.77
CA GLY A 56 18.32 -17.88 25.67
C GLY A 56 19.13 -16.84 24.90
N ARG A 57 18.66 -16.48 23.70
CA ARG A 57 19.37 -15.59 22.76
C ARG A 57 18.55 -14.35 22.43
N PRO A 58 18.78 -13.19 23.09
CA PRO A 58 18.00 -11.97 22.83
C PRO A 58 18.04 -11.49 21.37
N LEU A 59 19.18 -11.64 20.69
CA LEU A 59 19.32 -11.25 19.28
C LEU A 59 18.47 -12.11 18.34
N LEU A 60 18.08 -13.32 18.75
CA LEU A 60 17.15 -14.15 17.96
C LEU A 60 15.81 -13.42 17.77
N TRP A 61 15.32 -12.75 18.81
CA TRP A 61 14.09 -11.96 18.74
C TRP A 61 14.22 -10.87 17.68
N GLN A 62 15.35 -10.15 17.67
CA GLN A 62 15.60 -9.09 16.69
C GLN A 62 15.66 -9.64 15.26
N HIS A 63 16.35 -10.75 15.02
CA HIS A 63 16.39 -11.36 13.69
C HIS A 63 14.99 -11.73 13.20
N MET A 64 14.17 -12.38 14.02
CA MET A 64 12.83 -12.81 13.63
C MET A 64 11.88 -11.62 13.43
N PHE A 65 11.97 -10.62 14.31
CA PHE A 65 11.19 -9.39 14.18
C PHE A 65 11.55 -8.64 12.89
N TRP A 66 12.84 -8.46 12.60
CA TRP A 66 13.27 -7.72 11.42
C TRP A 66 13.10 -8.49 10.11
N MET A 67 13.20 -9.83 10.14
CA MET A 67 12.88 -10.69 9.00
C MET A 67 11.41 -10.52 8.56
N PHE A 68 10.52 -10.16 9.48
CA PHE A 68 9.18 -9.69 9.16
C PHE A 68 9.15 -8.20 8.82
N ALA A 69 9.59 -7.35 9.74
CA ALA A 69 9.29 -5.94 9.75
C ALA A 69 9.91 -5.21 8.56
N HIS A 70 11.08 -5.66 8.09
CA HIS A 70 11.72 -5.05 6.93
C HIS A 70 10.95 -5.35 5.62
N PRO A 71 10.65 -6.61 5.24
CA PRO A 71 9.72 -6.87 4.12
C PRO A 71 8.36 -6.19 4.29
N TRP A 72 7.85 -6.13 5.52
CA TRP A 72 6.55 -5.53 5.81
C TRP A 72 6.51 -4.03 5.48
N VAL A 73 7.58 -3.26 5.68
CA VAL A 73 7.57 -1.85 5.26
C VAL A 73 7.36 -1.70 3.76
N TYR A 74 7.87 -2.62 2.93
CA TYR A 74 7.55 -2.62 1.50
C TYR A 74 6.11 -3.04 1.22
N ALA A 75 5.56 -3.99 1.98
CA ALA A 75 4.15 -4.36 1.83
C ALA A 75 3.21 -3.16 2.07
N VAL A 76 3.60 -2.22 2.92
CA VAL A 76 2.87 -0.96 3.14
C VAL A 76 3.12 0.04 2.00
N VAL A 77 4.37 0.19 1.55
CA VAL A 77 4.77 1.23 0.57
C VAL A 77 4.40 0.91 -0.87
N LEU A 78 4.47 -0.36 -1.29
CA LEU A 78 4.23 -0.76 -2.69
C LEU A 78 2.82 -0.42 -3.20
N PRO A 79 1.73 -0.58 -2.43
CA PRO A 79 0.42 -0.07 -2.83
C PRO A 79 0.40 1.46 -3.02
N ALA A 80 1.05 2.23 -2.16
CA ALA A 80 1.11 3.69 -2.27
C ALA A 80 1.89 4.14 -3.53
N MET A 81 3.01 3.47 -3.84
CA MET A 81 3.73 3.66 -5.11
C MET A 81 2.86 3.28 -6.32
N GLY A 82 2.04 2.23 -6.19
CA GLY A 82 1.07 1.82 -7.20
C GLY A 82 -0.01 2.86 -7.46
N ILE A 83 -0.58 3.46 -6.41
CA ILE A 83 -1.53 4.58 -6.52
C ILE A 83 -0.92 5.71 -7.34
N VAL A 84 0.30 6.13 -7.00
CA VAL A 84 0.99 7.22 -7.72
C VAL A 84 1.26 6.81 -9.17
N SER A 85 1.72 5.59 -9.40
CA SER A 85 2.08 5.10 -10.74
C SER A 85 0.89 5.04 -11.70
N ASP A 86 -0.32 4.79 -11.21
CA ASP A 86 -1.53 4.75 -12.05
C ASP A 86 -2.28 6.09 -12.07
N ALA A 87 -2.31 6.84 -10.97
CA ALA A 87 -3.10 8.08 -10.86
C ALA A 87 -2.34 9.34 -11.28
N LEU A 88 -1.04 9.48 -11.00
CA LEU A 88 -0.23 10.63 -11.44
C LEU A 88 -0.26 10.83 -12.96
N PRO A 89 -0.13 9.79 -13.81
CA PRO A 89 -0.14 9.95 -15.26
C PRO A 89 -1.46 10.54 -15.79
N VAL A 90 -2.60 10.27 -15.13
CA VAL A 90 -3.90 10.88 -15.47
C VAL A 90 -3.81 12.41 -15.48
N PHE A 91 -3.22 12.96 -14.43
CA PHE A 91 -3.01 14.40 -14.30
C PHE A 91 -1.87 14.94 -15.17
N CYS A 92 -1.06 14.07 -15.75
CA CYS A 92 -0.05 14.44 -16.74
C CYS A 92 -0.53 14.27 -18.18
N ARG A 93 -1.78 13.79 -18.39
CA ARG A 93 -2.39 13.55 -19.71
C ARG A 93 -1.55 12.65 -20.62
N ARG A 94 -0.88 11.66 -20.03
CA ARG A 94 -0.06 10.69 -20.76
C ARG A 94 0.07 9.37 -19.97
N PRO A 95 0.36 8.25 -20.66
CA PRO A 95 0.78 7.03 -19.99
C PRO A 95 2.05 7.20 -19.13
N LEU A 96 2.17 6.34 -18.12
CA LEU A 96 3.37 6.22 -17.30
C LEU A 96 4.59 5.91 -18.18
N VAL A 97 5.64 6.72 -18.06
CA VAL A 97 6.93 6.44 -18.70
C VAL A 97 7.53 5.18 -18.08
N GLY A 98 7.89 4.19 -18.91
CA GLY A 98 8.63 3.02 -18.44
C GLY A 98 7.82 2.06 -17.56
N TYR A 99 6.53 1.86 -17.84
CA TYR A 99 5.66 0.92 -17.10
C TYR A 99 6.33 -0.43 -16.78
N THR A 100 6.93 -1.11 -17.77
CA THR A 100 7.50 -2.45 -17.56
C THR A 100 8.66 -2.40 -16.54
N PRO A 101 9.66 -1.52 -16.69
CA PRO A 101 10.64 -1.27 -15.63
C PRO A 101 10.03 -0.97 -14.25
N VAL A 102 8.95 -0.17 -14.17
CA VAL A 102 8.31 0.18 -12.88
C VAL A 102 7.60 -1.03 -12.24
N ALA A 103 6.89 -1.83 -13.03
CA ALA A 103 6.24 -3.06 -12.55
C ALA A 103 7.28 -4.07 -12.06
N LEU A 104 8.36 -4.26 -12.82
CA LEU A 104 9.48 -5.13 -12.40
C LEU A 104 10.19 -4.58 -11.16
N ALA A 105 10.40 -3.27 -11.07
CA ALA A 105 10.97 -2.63 -9.88
C ALA A 105 10.11 -2.88 -8.63
N THR A 106 8.78 -2.85 -8.76
CA THR A 106 7.85 -3.16 -7.67
C THR A 106 8.06 -4.57 -7.12
N VAL A 107 8.17 -5.56 -8.00
CA VAL A 107 8.45 -6.96 -7.61
C VAL A 107 9.87 -7.10 -7.03
N ALA A 108 10.86 -6.50 -7.69
CA ALA A 108 12.27 -6.55 -7.27
C ALA A 108 12.48 -5.96 -5.87
N THR A 109 11.81 -4.85 -5.54
CA THR A 109 11.88 -4.24 -4.20
C THR A 109 11.49 -5.24 -3.11
N MET A 110 10.40 -6.00 -3.28
CA MET A 110 9.99 -6.98 -2.28
C MET A 110 10.96 -8.17 -2.21
N VAL A 111 11.40 -8.70 -3.36
CA VAL A 111 12.35 -9.82 -3.40
C VAL A 111 13.65 -9.46 -2.68
N VAL A 112 14.22 -8.29 -2.97
CA VAL A 112 15.43 -7.81 -2.28
C VAL A 112 15.11 -7.46 -0.82
N GLY A 113 13.90 -7.03 -0.51
CA GLY A 113 13.46 -6.75 0.85
C GLY A 113 13.58 -7.94 1.81
N PHE A 114 13.49 -9.17 1.32
CA PHE A 114 13.71 -10.37 2.12
C PHE A 114 15.19 -10.65 2.46
N ILE A 115 16.15 -9.97 1.84
CA ILE A 115 17.59 -10.24 2.02
C ILE A 115 18.37 -9.09 2.68
N VAL A 116 17.70 -8.15 3.36
CA VAL A 116 18.33 -6.92 3.88
C VAL A 116 18.06 -6.62 5.36
N TRP A 117 17.26 -7.41 6.06
CA TRP A 117 16.75 -7.07 7.39
C TRP A 117 17.82 -6.79 8.47
N ILE A 118 19.02 -7.38 8.33
CA ILE A 118 20.15 -7.17 9.25
C ILE A 118 20.59 -5.71 9.31
N HIS A 119 20.22 -4.88 8.33
CA HIS A 119 20.56 -3.46 8.38
C HIS A 119 19.94 -2.69 9.57
N HIS A 120 18.95 -3.27 10.26
CA HIS A 120 18.39 -2.74 11.51
C HIS A 120 19.19 -3.20 12.74
N MET A 121 20.26 -3.96 12.52
CA MET A 121 21.06 -4.65 13.52
C MET A 121 22.57 -4.36 13.35
N PHE A 122 22.96 -3.38 12.53
CA PHE A 122 24.38 -3.10 12.28
C PHE A 122 25.18 -2.76 13.55
N ALA A 123 24.53 -2.19 14.56
CA ALA A 123 25.14 -1.86 15.85
C ALA A 123 25.04 -2.97 16.91
N THR A 124 24.66 -4.21 16.54
CA THR A 124 24.47 -5.31 17.51
C THR A 124 25.61 -6.33 17.53
N GLY A 125 26.79 -5.98 16.99
CA GLY A 125 27.97 -6.86 16.98
C GLY A 125 27.92 -7.98 15.92
N ILE A 126 27.18 -7.76 14.82
CA ILE A 126 27.12 -8.70 13.68
C ILE A 126 28.51 -8.82 13.01
N PRO A 127 28.94 -10.02 12.56
CA PRO A 127 30.24 -10.19 11.90
C PRO A 127 30.43 -9.33 10.66
N ALA A 128 31.67 -8.87 10.41
CA ALA A 128 32.01 -7.95 9.33
C ALA A 128 31.57 -8.42 7.93
N LEU A 129 31.66 -9.73 7.65
CA LEU A 129 31.20 -10.30 6.38
C LEU A 129 29.69 -10.09 6.17
N ALA A 130 28.88 -10.29 7.22
CA ALA A 130 27.45 -10.07 7.17
C ALA A 130 27.14 -8.57 7.06
N LEU A 131 27.84 -7.69 7.79
CA LEU A 131 27.71 -6.24 7.64
C LEU A 131 27.95 -5.79 6.20
N ALA A 132 29.02 -6.27 5.56
CA ALA A 132 29.36 -5.94 4.19
C ALA A 132 28.29 -6.42 3.19
N PHE A 133 27.81 -7.66 3.35
CA PHE A 133 26.76 -8.22 2.48
C PHE A 133 25.44 -7.47 2.63
N PHE A 134 24.91 -7.37 3.85
CA PHE A 134 23.59 -6.78 4.10
C PHE A 134 23.58 -5.25 3.89
N GLY A 135 24.70 -4.56 4.15
CA GLY A 135 24.89 -3.16 3.77
C GLY A 135 24.85 -2.96 2.26
N SER A 136 25.62 -3.74 1.51
CA SER A 136 25.63 -3.66 0.04
C SER A 136 24.27 -4.00 -0.57
N ALA A 137 23.62 -5.08 -0.09
CA ALA A 137 22.29 -5.47 -0.53
C ALA A 137 21.24 -4.39 -0.23
N SER A 138 21.33 -3.71 0.92
CA SER A 138 20.46 -2.59 1.27
C SER A 138 20.64 -1.40 0.31
N MET A 139 21.86 -1.11 -0.12
CA MET A 139 22.11 -0.07 -1.12
C MET A 139 21.53 -0.41 -2.49
N VAL A 140 21.53 -1.69 -2.89
CA VAL A 140 20.97 -2.15 -4.18
C VAL A 140 19.45 -1.86 -4.27
N ILE A 141 18.73 -1.83 -3.14
CA ILE A 141 17.29 -1.48 -3.12
C ILE A 141 17.02 -0.05 -3.64
N ALA A 142 18.01 0.83 -3.59
CA ALA A 142 17.88 2.16 -4.17
C ALA A 142 17.65 2.11 -5.70
N ILE A 143 18.08 1.05 -6.39
CA ILE A 143 17.94 0.93 -7.86
C ILE A 143 16.47 0.79 -8.29
N PRO A 144 15.66 -0.19 -7.81
CA PRO A 144 14.23 -0.22 -8.09
C PRO A 144 13.51 1.09 -7.76
N SER A 145 13.84 1.68 -6.61
CA SER A 145 13.25 2.94 -6.15
C SER A 145 13.59 4.12 -7.08
N ALA A 146 14.82 4.17 -7.59
CA ALA A 146 15.26 5.17 -8.55
C ALA A 146 14.57 5.00 -9.90
N VAL A 147 14.40 3.76 -10.39
CA VAL A 147 13.65 3.47 -11.63
C VAL A 147 12.24 4.05 -11.56
N ALA A 148 11.50 3.77 -10.48
CA ALA A 148 10.16 4.32 -10.27
C ALA A 148 10.16 5.86 -10.18
N THR A 149 11.12 6.42 -9.43
CA THR A 149 11.25 7.88 -9.27
C THR A 149 11.48 8.58 -10.61
N PHE A 150 12.45 8.11 -11.41
CA PHE A 150 12.74 8.71 -12.71
C PHE A 150 11.59 8.52 -13.70
N ALA A 151 10.88 7.39 -13.64
CA ALA A 151 9.65 7.19 -14.42
C ALA A 151 8.56 8.23 -14.08
N TRP A 152 8.31 8.52 -12.79
CA TRP A 152 7.35 9.54 -12.39
C TRP A 152 7.79 10.94 -12.80
N VAL A 153 9.06 11.29 -12.58
CA VAL A 153 9.63 12.59 -13.00
C VAL A 153 9.53 12.76 -14.52
N ALA A 154 9.90 11.75 -15.29
CA ALA A 154 9.78 11.76 -16.74
C ALA A 154 8.31 11.91 -17.18
N THR A 155 7.38 11.24 -16.50
CA THR A 155 5.93 11.35 -16.77
C THR A 155 5.41 12.77 -16.54
N ILE A 156 5.88 13.46 -15.50
CA ILE A 156 5.53 14.87 -15.27
C ILE A 156 6.16 15.76 -16.35
N TYR A 157 7.48 15.60 -16.58
CA TYR A 157 8.27 16.46 -17.46
C TYR A 157 7.82 16.40 -18.92
N THR A 158 7.50 15.20 -19.41
CA THR A 158 7.12 14.95 -20.80
C THR A 158 5.59 14.95 -21.01
N GLY A 159 4.82 15.26 -19.97
CA GLY A 159 3.36 15.34 -20.00
C GLY A 159 2.84 16.76 -20.11
N ARG A 160 1.53 16.92 -19.85
CA ARG A 160 0.85 18.21 -19.71
C ARG A 160 0.16 18.25 -18.34
N PRO A 161 0.88 18.65 -17.27
CA PRO A 161 0.37 18.65 -15.91
C PRO A 161 -0.91 19.49 -15.75
N VAL A 162 -1.94 18.88 -15.16
CA VAL A 162 -3.18 19.53 -14.76
C VAL A 162 -3.17 19.64 -13.23
N PHE A 163 -3.02 20.86 -12.74
CA PHE A 163 -2.85 21.18 -11.31
C PHE A 163 -4.16 21.11 -10.50
N LYS A 164 -4.74 19.90 -10.44
CA LYS A 164 -5.83 19.53 -9.52
C LYS A 164 -5.28 19.02 -8.19
N VAL A 165 -6.12 18.91 -7.18
CA VAL A 165 -5.68 18.49 -5.83
C VAL A 165 -4.88 17.17 -5.83
N PRO A 166 -5.33 16.07 -6.49
CA PRO A 166 -4.56 14.82 -6.49
C PRO A 166 -3.14 14.97 -7.04
N PHE A 167 -2.96 15.78 -8.10
CA PHE A 167 -1.64 16.04 -8.69
C PHE A 167 -0.65 16.59 -7.66
N PHE A 168 -1.07 17.55 -6.83
CA PHE A 168 -0.19 18.13 -5.81
C PHE A 168 0.26 17.07 -4.79
N TYR A 169 -0.65 16.22 -4.33
CA TYR A 169 -0.30 15.14 -3.41
C TYR A 169 0.66 14.11 -4.04
N PHE A 170 0.43 13.71 -5.29
CA PHE A 170 1.32 12.78 -5.98
C PHE A 170 2.69 13.38 -6.31
N ALA A 171 2.75 14.64 -6.76
CA ALA A 171 4.01 15.34 -7.00
C ALA A 171 4.78 15.58 -5.68
N GLY A 172 4.06 15.96 -4.61
CA GLY A 172 4.62 16.09 -3.26
C GLY A 172 5.19 14.77 -2.75
N PHE A 173 4.49 13.66 -2.98
CA PHE A 173 5.00 12.32 -2.72
C PHE A 173 6.33 12.07 -3.41
N VAL A 174 6.47 12.36 -4.71
CA VAL A 174 7.74 12.13 -5.44
C VAL A 174 8.90 12.88 -4.78
N LEU A 175 8.67 14.13 -4.33
CA LEU A 175 9.71 14.89 -3.63
C LEU A 175 10.06 14.28 -2.26
N LEU A 176 9.06 13.96 -1.45
CA LEU A 176 9.26 13.35 -0.13
C LEU A 176 9.94 11.98 -0.23
N PHE A 177 9.58 11.20 -1.26
CA PHE A 177 10.16 9.90 -1.56
C PHE A 177 11.67 10.03 -1.84
N VAL A 178 12.10 11.05 -2.60
CA VAL A 178 13.52 11.30 -2.85
C VAL A 178 14.27 11.67 -1.57
N ILE A 179 13.74 12.56 -0.74
CA ILE A 179 14.37 12.96 0.53
C ILE A 179 14.51 11.74 1.47
N GLY A 180 13.45 10.93 1.57
CA GLY A 180 13.47 9.68 2.33
C GLY A 180 14.44 8.64 1.76
N GLY A 181 14.51 8.50 0.44
CA GLY A 181 15.42 7.57 -0.23
C GLY A 181 16.89 7.93 -0.01
N VAL A 182 17.25 9.21 -0.13
CA VAL A 182 18.63 9.67 0.12
C VAL A 182 19.05 9.42 1.56
N SER A 183 18.20 9.74 2.54
CA SER A 183 18.48 9.42 3.95
C SER A 183 18.57 7.91 4.21
N GLY A 184 17.80 7.09 3.49
CA GLY A 184 17.86 5.63 3.58
C GLY A 184 19.17 5.03 3.06
N VAL A 185 19.71 5.58 1.97
CA VAL A 185 21.05 5.19 1.48
C VAL A 185 22.13 5.51 2.52
N MET A 186 21.99 6.63 3.24
CA MET A 186 22.91 6.97 4.33
C MET A 186 22.84 5.96 5.48
N THR A 187 21.64 5.53 5.90
CA THR A 187 21.48 4.51 6.95
C THR A 187 21.82 3.09 6.47
N ALA A 188 21.83 2.83 5.16
CA ALA A 188 22.32 1.57 4.61
C ALA A 188 23.86 1.46 4.66
N ALA A 189 24.57 2.58 4.76
CA ALA A 189 26.01 2.60 4.90
C ALA A 189 26.42 2.33 6.36
N VAL A 190 26.94 1.12 6.62
CA VAL A 190 27.32 0.66 7.98
C VAL A 190 28.11 1.69 8.81
N PRO A 191 29.16 2.37 8.28
CA PRO A 191 29.90 3.34 9.08
C PRO A 191 29.08 4.59 9.45
N LEU A 192 28.17 5.01 8.58
CA LEU A 192 27.24 6.11 8.87
C LEU A 192 26.17 5.65 9.86
N ASP A 193 25.60 4.46 9.66
CA ASP A 193 24.59 3.92 10.58
C ASP A 193 25.10 3.82 12.01
N TRP A 194 26.36 3.43 12.24
CA TRP A 194 26.92 3.43 13.59
C TRP A 194 26.91 4.80 14.29
N GLN A 195 26.90 5.90 13.54
CA GLN A 195 26.75 7.25 14.09
C GLN A 195 25.28 7.69 14.19
N LEU A 196 24.43 7.21 13.28
CA LEU A 196 23.06 7.69 13.11
C LEU A 196 22.03 6.83 13.84
N THR A 197 22.35 5.57 14.12
CA THR A 197 21.44 4.58 14.69
C THR A 197 20.95 5.04 16.07
N ASP A 198 19.66 4.80 16.34
CA ASP A 198 18.96 5.30 17.54
C ASP A 198 19.02 6.83 17.79
N THR A 199 19.37 7.64 16.78
CA THR A 199 19.21 9.11 16.82
C THR A 199 17.92 9.57 16.14
N TYR A 200 17.64 10.87 16.23
CA TYR A 200 16.57 11.53 15.47
C TYR A 200 16.76 11.43 13.94
N PHE A 201 17.94 11.08 13.42
CA PHE A 201 18.14 10.90 11.99
C PHE A 201 17.35 9.72 11.46
N VAL A 202 17.41 8.57 12.15
CA VAL A 202 16.62 7.38 11.80
C VAL A 202 15.13 7.65 11.98
N VAL A 203 14.75 8.44 12.99
CA VAL A 203 13.35 8.87 13.17
C VAL A 203 12.89 9.70 11.98
N ALA A 204 13.69 10.68 11.55
CA ALA A 204 13.40 11.53 10.40
C ALA A 204 13.24 10.69 9.13
N HIS A 205 14.23 9.83 8.84
CA HIS A 205 14.21 8.90 7.72
C HIS A 205 12.91 8.09 7.70
N LEU A 206 12.56 7.42 8.81
CA LEU A 206 11.35 6.62 8.93
C LEU A 206 10.08 7.43 8.69
N HIS A 207 10.00 8.68 9.16
CA HIS A 207 8.84 9.53 8.88
C HIS A 207 8.74 9.87 7.39
N TYR A 208 9.84 10.18 6.72
CA TYR A 208 9.82 10.38 5.27
C TYR A 208 9.37 9.11 4.54
N VAL A 209 9.97 7.95 4.85
CA VAL A 209 9.74 6.72 4.07
C VAL A 209 8.51 5.89 4.47
N LEU A 210 7.94 6.15 5.64
CA LEU A 210 6.73 5.46 6.11
C LEU A 210 5.54 6.41 6.17
N LEU A 211 5.68 7.59 6.78
CA LEU A 211 4.56 8.52 6.91
C LEU A 211 4.37 9.31 5.61
N GLY A 212 5.41 9.98 5.09
CA GLY A 212 5.33 10.82 3.89
C GLY A 212 4.95 10.01 2.64
N ILE A 213 5.63 8.89 2.43
CA ILE A 213 5.40 7.97 1.31
C ILE A 213 4.00 7.34 1.32
N ASN A 214 3.33 7.18 2.47
CA ASN A 214 1.98 6.61 2.51
C ASN A 214 0.88 7.67 2.60
N VAL A 215 1.01 8.65 3.49
CA VAL A 215 -0.05 9.65 3.73
C VAL A 215 -0.34 10.48 2.49
N PHE A 216 0.68 10.92 1.76
CA PHE A 216 0.48 11.78 0.58
C PHE A 216 -0.21 11.02 -0.57
N PRO A 217 0.25 9.83 -1.00
CA PRO A 217 -0.48 9.04 -2.00
C PRO A 217 -1.87 8.61 -1.56
N VAL A 218 -2.06 8.22 -0.30
CA VAL A 218 -3.38 7.80 0.19
C VAL A 218 -4.35 8.97 0.18
N ILE A 219 -3.97 10.15 0.66
CA ILE A 219 -4.83 11.34 0.59
C ILE A 219 -5.08 11.74 -0.87
N GLY A 220 -4.04 11.76 -1.71
CA GLY A 220 -4.18 12.05 -3.15
C GLY A 220 -5.10 11.04 -3.86
N GLY A 221 -4.99 9.76 -3.51
CA GLY A 221 -5.84 8.67 -3.96
C GLY A 221 -7.28 8.83 -3.48
N ILE A 222 -7.49 9.28 -2.25
CA ILE A 222 -8.82 9.64 -1.76
C ILE A 222 -9.39 10.77 -2.62
N TYR A 223 -8.70 11.90 -2.84
CA TYR A 223 -9.21 12.94 -3.76
C TYR A 223 -9.46 12.41 -5.18
N PHE A 224 -8.65 11.48 -5.66
CA PHE A 224 -8.79 10.87 -6.98
C PHE A 224 -10.04 9.98 -7.08
N TRP A 225 -10.24 9.02 -6.18
CA TRP A 225 -11.35 8.06 -6.22
C TRP A 225 -12.59 8.47 -5.40
N PHE A 226 -12.55 9.55 -4.63
CA PHE A 226 -13.71 10.05 -3.87
C PHE A 226 -14.96 10.26 -4.74
N PRO A 227 -14.86 10.81 -5.97
CA PRO A 227 -15.99 10.86 -6.91
C PRO A 227 -16.57 9.48 -7.21
N LYS A 228 -15.71 8.47 -7.40
CA LYS A 228 -16.13 7.10 -7.70
C LYS A 228 -16.82 6.43 -6.51
N PHE A 229 -16.37 6.70 -5.28
CA PHE A 229 -17.00 6.12 -4.08
C PHE A 229 -18.30 6.81 -3.68
N THR A 230 -18.43 8.12 -3.91
CA THR A 230 -19.49 8.93 -3.30
C THR A 230 -20.44 9.58 -4.30
N GLY A 231 -20.09 9.61 -5.59
CA GLY A 231 -20.82 10.38 -6.61
C GLY A 231 -20.68 11.89 -6.43
N ARG A 232 -19.71 12.39 -5.64
CA ARG A 232 -19.48 13.82 -5.40
C ARG A 232 -18.03 14.23 -5.57
N MET A 233 -17.80 15.48 -5.97
CA MET A 233 -16.45 16.05 -6.05
C MET A 233 -16.03 16.69 -4.72
N MET A 234 -14.74 16.59 -4.38
CA MET A 234 -14.14 17.34 -3.27
C MET A 234 -13.77 18.78 -3.67
N SER A 235 -13.56 19.64 -2.67
CA SER A 235 -13.25 21.06 -2.90
C SER A 235 -11.81 21.28 -3.38
N GLU A 236 -11.65 21.83 -4.58
CA GLU A 236 -10.32 22.19 -5.10
C GLU A 236 -9.62 23.29 -4.27
N ARG A 237 -10.38 24.19 -3.62
CA ARG A 237 -9.79 25.27 -2.82
C ARG A 237 -9.30 24.76 -1.47
N ILE A 238 -10.15 24.00 -0.77
CA ILE A 238 -9.82 23.46 0.56
C ILE A 238 -8.74 22.39 0.42
N GLY A 239 -8.84 21.51 -0.60
CA GLY A 239 -7.82 20.50 -0.84
C GLY A 239 -6.44 21.06 -1.17
N LYS A 240 -6.34 22.18 -1.91
CA LYS A 240 -5.03 22.84 -2.16
C LYS A 240 -4.46 23.49 -0.90
N LEU A 241 -5.32 24.12 -0.09
CA LEU A 241 -4.91 24.66 1.22
C LEU A 241 -4.45 23.53 2.14
N GLY A 242 -5.22 22.45 2.23
CA GLY A 242 -4.90 21.25 3.01
C GLY A 242 -3.58 20.65 2.58
N PHE A 243 -3.34 20.51 1.27
CA PHE A 243 -2.04 20.07 0.74
C PHE A 243 -0.90 20.98 1.19
N ALA A 244 -1.01 22.30 1.00
CA ALA A 244 0.06 23.24 1.32
C ALA A 244 0.41 23.20 2.82
N VAL A 245 -0.59 23.24 3.69
CA VAL A 245 -0.41 23.18 5.15
C VAL A 245 0.20 21.83 5.55
N LEU A 246 -0.32 20.72 5.03
CA LEU A 246 0.19 19.38 5.31
C LEU A 246 1.65 19.21 4.85
N PHE A 247 1.96 19.63 3.63
CA PHE A 247 3.28 19.50 3.03
C PHE A 247 4.34 20.35 3.75
N ILE A 248 4.02 21.60 4.06
CA ILE A 248 4.91 22.48 4.83
C ILE A 248 5.08 21.94 6.24
N GLY A 249 3.98 21.60 6.92
CA GLY A 249 4.00 21.05 8.26
C GLY A 249 4.85 19.78 8.34
N PHE A 250 4.70 18.86 7.38
CA PHE A 250 5.49 17.64 7.31
C PHE A 250 7.00 17.93 7.22
N ASN A 251 7.44 18.78 6.29
CA ASN A 251 8.85 19.08 6.14
C ASN A 251 9.41 19.86 7.34
N VAL A 252 8.66 20.82 7.89
CA VAL A 252 9.08 21.56 9.09
C VAL A 252 9.14 20.64 10.32
N ALA A 253 8.27 19.63 10.40
CA ALA A 253 8.30 18.65 11.48
C ALA A 253 9.53 17.74 11.38
N PHE A 254 9.71 17.10 10.23
CA PHE A 254 10.59 15.94 10.12
C PHE A 254 11.93 16.23 9.44
N PHE A 255 12.05 17.25 8.58
CA PHE A 255 13.35 17.59 7.99
C PHE A 255 14.38 18.01 9.06
N PRO A 256 14.05 18.91 10.02
CA PRO A 256 15.01 19.33 11.04
C PRO A 256 15.45 18.19 11.95
N MET A 257 14.67 17.11 12.07
CA MET A 257 15.07 15.92 12.82
C MET A 257 16.33 15.25 12.21
N HIS A 258 16.56 15.33 10.89
CA HIS A 258 17.82 14.87 10.31
C HIS A 258 19.01 15.67 10.87
N ILE A 259 18.85 16.99 11.01
CA ILE A 259 19.88 17.87 11.59
C ILE A 259 20.08 17.51 13.07
N ALA A 260 19.00 17.37 13.84
CA ALA A 260 19.08 16.97 15.24
C ALA A 260 19.80 15.63 15.42
N GLY A 261 19.50 14.65 14.57
CA GLY A 261 20.16 13.35 14.58
C GLY A 261 21.65 13.42 14.25
N LEU A 262 22.04 14.24 13.26
CA LEU A 262 23.45 14.51 12.95
C LEU A 262 24.18 15.20 14.10
N LEU A 263 23.47 16.00 14.90
CA LEU A 263 23.98 16.61 16.13
C LEU A 263 23.98 15.64 17.33
N GLY A 264 23.64 14.37 17.12
CA GLY A 264 23.70 13.32 18.14
C GLY A 264 22.48 13.25 19.06
N MET A 265 21.36 13.87 18.72
CA MET A 265 20.14 13.84 19.54
C MET A 265 19.51 12.44 19.56
N PRO A 266 19.52 11.70 20.70
CA PRO A 266 19.01 10.34 20.76
C PRO A 266 17.48 10.29 20.75
N ARG A 267 16.90 9.24 20.17
CA ARG A 267 15.44 9.03 20.19
C ARG A 267 14.96 8.42 21.51
N ARG A 268 13.64 8.44 21.74
CA ARG A 268 12.98 7.84 22.94
C ARG A 268 13.40 8.45 24.28
N ILE A 269 13.86 9.70 24.27
CA ILE A 269 14.14 10.48 25.46
C ILE A 269 13.03 11.52 25.62
N TYR A 270 12.45 11.64 26.81
CA TYR A 270 11.31 12.52 27.05
C TYR A 270 11.72 13.99 27.31
N THR A 271 12.97 14.22 27.73
CA THR A 271 13.51 15.57 27.99
C THR A 271 15.02 15.61 27.77
N TYR A 272 15.53 16.75 27.34
CA TYR A 272 16.97 16.97 27.12
C TYR A 272 17.45 18.15 27.98
N PRO A 273 18.71 18.12 28.46
CA PRO A 273 19.33 19.30 29.06
C PRO A 273 19.39 20.49 28.09
N ALA A 274 19.19 21.70 28.60
CA ALA A 274 19.03 22.89 27.77
C ALA A 274 20.34 23.35 27.07
N ASP A 275 21.50 22.95 27.59
CA ASP A 275 22.84 23.28 27.11
C ASP A 275 23.32 22.40 25.95
N MET A 276 22.53 21.40 25.53
CA MET A 276 22.87 20.49 24.42
C MET A 276 22.73 21.13 23.03
N GLY A 277 22.17 22.34 22.92
CA GLY A 277 22.01 23.06 21.64
C GLY A 277 20.86 22.58 20.75
N TRP A 278 20.01 21.65 21.23
CA TRP A 278 18.91 21.08 20.44
C TRP A 278 17.55 21.77 20.61
N ASN A 279 17.43 22.75 21.52
CA ASN A 279 16.16 23.39 21.88
C ASN A 279 15.43 23.98 20.66
N THR A 280 16.14 24.74 19.84
CA THR A 280 15.56 25.41 18.67
C THR A 280 15.06 24.39 17.64
N VAL A 281 15.87 23.37 17.34
CA VAL A 281 15.49 22.33 16.36
C VAL A 281 14.28 21.54 16.86
N ASN A 282 14.23 21.20 18.15
CA ASN A 282 13.08 20.54 18.78
C ASN A 282 11.80 21.39 18.73
N LEU A 283 11.92 22.69 19.02
CA LEU A 283 10.79 23.60 18.97
C LEU A 283 10.22 23.71 17.55
N ILE A 284 11.10 23.85 16.54
CA ILE A 284 10.69 23.91 15.13
C ILE A 284 9.99 22.61 14.73
N THR A 285 10.56 21.45 15.08
CA THR A 285 9.95 20.15 14.83
C THR A 285 8.56 20.02 15.48
N SER A 286 8.40 20.54 16.71
CA SER A 286 7.13 20.54 17.43
C SER A 286 6.08 21.43 16.78
N LEU A 287 6.46 22.65 16.38
CA LEU A 287 5.56 23.55 15.63
C LEU A 287 5.16 22.93 14.29
N GLY A 288 6.11 22.32 13.58
CA GLY A 288 5.86 21.60 12.33
C GLY A 288 4.84 20.47 12.51
N SER A 289 4.92 19.70 13.60
CA SER A 289 4.00 18.59 13.84
C SER A 289 2.57 19.07 14.11
N PHE A 290 2.38 20.20 14.81
CA PHE A 290 1.07 20.83 14.96
C PHE A 290 0.53 21.37 13.63
N VAL A 291 1.38 21.96 12.78
CA VAL A 291 0.99 22.41 11.43
C VAL A 291 0.62 21.21 10.55
N PHE A 292 1.36 20.10 10.63
CA PHE A 292 1.02 18.86 9.94
C PHE A 292 -0.34 18.32 10.40
N ALA A 293 -0.59 18.27 11.71
CA ALA A 293 -1.89 17.87 12.26
C ALA A 293 -3.04 18.76 11.77
N LEU A 294 -2.82 20.09 11.69
CA LEU A 294 -3.80 21.01 11.11
C LEU A 294 -4.08 20.69 9.64
N GLY A 295 -3.06 20.34 8.84
CA GLY A 295 -3.23 19.89 7.46
C GLY A 295 -4.11 18.64 7.35
N VAL A 296 -3.93 17.67 8.26
CA VAL A 296 -4.80 16.47 8.35
C VAL A 296 -6.23 16.86 8.69
N LEU A 297 -6.44 17.78 9.64
CA LEU A 297 -7.77 18.26 10.02
C LEU A 297 -8.48 18.98 8.87
N ILE A 298 -7.76 19.79 8.09
CA ILE A 298 -8.31 20.45 6.89
C ILE A 298 -8.76 19.42 5.86
N PHE A 299 -7.97 18.35 5.65
CA PHE A 299 -8.35 17.25 4.78
C PHE A 299 -9.61 16.53 5.28
N LEU A 300 -9.68 16.17 6.56
CA LEU A 300 -10.85 15.50 7.14
C LEU A 300 -12.10 16.38 7.07
N PHE A 301 -11.95 17.69 7.25
CA PHE A 301 -13.02 18.66 7.07
C PHE A 301 -13.52 18.68 5.63
N ASP A 302 -12.62 18.76 4.63
CA ASP A 302 -13.02 18.72 3.21
C ASP A 302 -13.73 17.42 2.86
N LEU A 303 -13.23 16.27 3.34
CA LEU A 303 -13.84 14.96 3.14
C LEU A 303 -15.28 14.92 3.68
N ALA A 304 -15.48 15.33 4.92
CA ALA A 304 -16.80 15.33 5.55
C ALA A 304 -17.76 16.35 4.90
N TRP A 305 -17.25 17.54 4.55
CA TRP A 305 -18.02 18.59 3.90
C TRP A 305 -18.45 18.17 2.49
N SER A 306 -17.52 17.68 1.69
CA SER A 306 -17.73 17.29 0.30
C SER A 306 -18.62 16.05 0.18
N TYR A 307 -18.58 15.13 1.15
CA TYR A 307 -19.51 14.00 1.19
C TYR A 307 -20.97 14.45 1.30
N LYS A 308 -21.22 15.54 2.06
CA LYS A 308 -22.57 16.08 2.26
C LYS A 308 -22.97 17.10 1.20
N ARG A 309 -22.03 17.93 0.73
CA ARG A 309 -22.31 19.17 -0.03
C ARG A 309 -21.50 19.30 -1.32
N GLY A 310 -20.64 18.34 -1.65
CA GLY A 310 -19.87 18.34 -2.90
C GLY A 310 -20.79 18.27 -4.12
N PRO A 311 -20.45 18.93 -5.24
CA PRO A 311 -21.24 18.85 -6.45
C PRO A 311 -21.23 17.42 -7.00
N ALA A 312 -22.28 17.04 -7.74
CA ALA A 312 -22.37 15.72 -8.34
C ALA A 312 -21.18 15.44 -9.25
N ALA A 313 -20.61 14.24 -9.13
CA ALA A 313 -19.57 13.74 -10.02
C ALA A 313 -20.20 13.05 -11.23
N GLY A 314 -19.60 13.25 -12.40
CA GLY A 314 -19.86 12.37 -13.54
C GLY A 314 -19.09 11.04 -13.42
N ASP A 315 -19.21 10.21 -14.44
CA ASP A 315 -18.60 8.88 -14.49
C ASP A 315 -17.07 8.95 -14.52
N ASN A 316 -16.54 9.90 -15.29
CA ASN A 316 -15.11 10.14 -15.49
C ASN A 316 -14.73 11.63 -15.33
N PRO A 317 -14.73 12.19 -14.10
CA PRO A 317 -14.45 13.61 -13.88
C PRO A 317 -13.00 14.01 -14.19
N TRP A 318 -12.09 13.03 -14.27
CA TRP A 318 -10.67 13.27 -14.50
C TRP A 318 -10.24 13.03 -15.94
N ASP A 319 -11.11 12.45 -16.78
CA ASP A 319 -10.74 11.90 -18.08
C ASP A 319 -9.57 10.90 -17.95
N ALA A 320 -9.73 9.93 -17.04
CA ALA A 320 -8.78 8.86 -16.76
C ALA A 320 -8.91 7.68 -17.74
N PRO A 321 -7.84 6.89 -17.96
CA PRO A 321 -7.80 5.87 -19.02
C PRO A 321 -8.38 4.49 -18.65
N THR A 322 -8.57 4.20 -17.36
CA THR A 322 -8.80 2.85 -16.82
C THR A 322 -10.29 2.52 -16.64
N LEU A 323 -10.60 1.23 -16.53
CA LEU A 323 -11.98 0.70 -16.57
C LEU A 323 -12.90 1.23 -15.46
N GLU A 324 -12.38 1.57 -14.28
CA GLU A 324 -13.21 2.08 -13.19
C GLU A 324 -13.90 3.41 -13.55
N TRP A 325 -13.37 4.12 -14.55
CA TRP A 325 -13.91 5.37 -15.06
C TRP A 325 -14.85 5.19 -16.26
N SER A 326 -15.13 3.96 -16.69
CA SER A 326 -16.08 3.67 -17.77
C SER A 326 -17.51 3.39 -17.29
N ILE A 327 -17.73 3.40 -15.97
CA ILE A 327 -19.02 3.09 -15.32
C ILE A 327 -19.46 4.27 -14.43
N PRO A 328 -20.74 4.29 -13.98
CA PRO A 328 -21.27 5.37 -13.13
C PRO A 328 -20.50 5.63 -11.83
N SER A 329 -20.77 6.79 -11.24
CA SER A 329 -20.23 7.24 -9.94
C SER A 329 -21.38 7.57 -8.97
N PRO A 330 -21.67 6.75 -7.94
CA PRO A 330 -21.00 5.50 -7.57
C PRO A 330 -21.34 4.33 -8.51
N PRO A 331 -20.48 3.30 -8.56
CA PRO A 331 -20.73 2.13 -9.39
C PRO A 331 -21.91 1.31 -8.86
N PRO A 332 -22.67 0.64 -9.75
CA PRO A 332 -23.70 -0.31 -9.32
C PRO A 332 -23.08 -1.54 -8.63
N PRO A 333 -23.83 -2.32 -7.83
CA PRO A 333 -23.28 -3.47 -7.09
C PRO A 333 -22.60 -4.54 -7.94
N TYR A 334 -22.99 -4.64 -9.22
CA TYR A 334 -22.42 -5.58 -10.20
C TYR A 334 -21.22 -5.00 -10.96
N ASN A 335 -20.87 -3.73 -10.74
CA ASN A 335 -19.88 -2.94 -11.47
C ASN A 335 -20.17 -2.84 -12.98
N PHE A 336 -19.88 -3.90 -13.74
CA PHE A 336 -20.04 -3.99 -15.19
C PHE A 336 -21.19 -4.95 -15.50
N ALA A 337 -22.17 -4.52 -16.29
CA ALA A 337 -23.24 -5.41 -16.74
C ALA A 337 -22.70 -6.51 -17.68
N THR A 338 -21.73 -6.14 -18.50
CA THR A 338 -20.96 -7.02 -19.37
C THR A 338 -19.49 -6.84 -19.05
N VAL A 339 -18.77 -7.92 -18.72
CA VAL A 339 -17.32 -7.87 -18.43
C VAL A 339 -16.58 -7.62 -19.75
N PRO A 340 -15.91 -6.46 -19.92
CA PRO A 340 -15.44 -6.00 -21.23
C PRO A 340 -14.21 -6.77 -21.71
N PHE A 341 -14.01 -6.81 -23.02
CA PHE A 341 -12.74 -7.23 -23.61
C PHE A 341 -11.70 -6.11 -23.53
N VAL A 342 -10.52 -6.42 -22.97
CA VAL A 342 -9.45 -5.44 -22.76
C VAL A 342 -8.30 -5.72 -23.72
N GLY A 343 -8.06 -4.77 -24.64
CA GLY A 343 -6.96 -4.81 -25.60
C GLY A 343 -5.73 -3.99 -25.20
N SER A 344 -5.88 -3.06 -24.24
CA SER A 344 -4.81 -2.13 -23.81
C SER A 344 -4.83 -1.88 -22.30
N ARG A 345 -3.71 -1.37 -21.77
CA ARG A 345 -3.62 -0.78 -20.42
C ARG A 345 -4.52 0.43 -20.23
N HIS A 346 -4.88 1.09 -21.33
CA HIS A 346 -5.55 2.39 -21.33
C HIS A 346 -6.80 2.38 -22.22
N PRO A 347 -7.80 1.52 -21.92
CA PRO A 347 -8.97 1.30 -22.77
C PRO A 347 -9.68 2.61 -23.17
N LEU A 348 -9.84 3.57 -22.25
CA LEU A 348 -10.53 4.83 -22.52
C LEU A 348 -9.67 5.87 -23.28
N TRP A 349 -8.38 5.62 -23.42
CA TRP A 349 -7.44 6.49 -24.14
C TRP A 349 -6.92 5.86 -25.45
N GLU A 350 -7.34 4.64 -25.81
CA GLU A 350 -6.79 3.92 -26.98
C GLU A 350 -6.84 4.72 -28.28
N ASN A 351 -7.93 5.45 -28.53
CA ASN A 351 -8.07 6.29 -29.73
C ASN A 351 -7.09 7.48 -29.74
N ARG A 352 -6.71 7.98 -28.57
CA ARG A 352 -5.72 9.07 -28.42
C ARG A 352 -4.29 8.57 -28.53
N LEU A 353 -4.07 7.30 -28.20
CA LEU A 353 -2.77 6.64 -28.16
C LEU A 353 -2.53 5.76 -29.40
N ALA A 354 -3.19 6.07 -30.53
CA ALA A 354 -3.24 5.23 -31.74
C ALA A 354 -1.88 4.74 -32.28
N SER A 355 -0.76 5.39 -31.91
CA SER A 355 0.61 4.95 -32.22
C SER A 355 1.08 3.70 -31.46
N GLU A 356 0.39 3.26 -30.40
CA GLU A 356 0.71 2.06 -29.62
C GLU A 356 -0.03 0.79 -30.10
N ARG A 357 -0.82 0.90 -31.18
CA ARG A 357 -1.56 -0.23 -31.78
C ARG A 357 -0.62 -1.18 -32.52
N GLY A 358 0.11 -2.02 -31.77
CA GLY A 358 0.90 -3.12 -32.32
C GLY A 358 0.03 -4.26 -32.89
N GLY A 359 -0.92 -3.98 -33.78
CA GLY A 359 -1.72 -4.99 -34.50
C GLY A 359 -2.72 -5.82 -33.68
N HIS A 360 -2.90 -5.54 -32.38
CA HIS A 360 -3.87 -6.25 -31.52
C HIS A 360 -5.28 -5.65 -31.63
N ALA A 361 -6.31 -6.48 -31.44
CA ALA A 361 -7.69 -6.02 -31.33
C ALA A 361 -7.82 -5.01 -30.16
N GLY A 362 -8.52 -3.89 -30.40
CA GLY A 362 -8.75 -2.86 -29.39
C GLY A 362 -9.69 -3.32 -28.27
N SER A 363 -9.78 -2.54 -27.20
CA SER A 363 -10.75 -2.81 -26.12
C SER A 363 -12.18 -2.60 -26.62
N VAL A 364 -13.08 -3.51 -26.23
CA VAL A 364 -14.52 -3.44 -26.51
C VAL A 364 -15.23 -3.44 -25.16
N LEU A 365 -15.90 -2.32 -24.85
CA LEU A 365 -16.41 -2.06 -23.49
C LEU A 365 -17.86 -2.48 -23.30
N ASP A 366 -18.58 -2.65 -24.41
CA ASP A 366 -19.98 -3.00 -24.54
C ASP A 366 -20.20 -4.50 -24.82
N GLU A 367 -19.23 -5.18 -25.43
CA GLU A 367 -19.24 -6.64 -25.63
C GLU A 367 -18.37 -7.38 -24.62
N GLY A 368 -18.74 -8.63 -24.29
CA GLY A 368 -18.02 -9.40 -23.28
C GLY A 368 -18.81 -10.53 -22.67
N TYR A 369 -18.52 -10.83 -21.39
CA TYR A 369 -19.17 -11.93 -20.66
C TYR A 369 -20.21 -11.39 -19.68
N ILE A 370 -21.40 -11.98 -19.69
CA ILE A 370 -22.47 -11.66 -18.73
C ILE A 370 -22.37 -12.63 -17.54
N LEU A 371 -22.39 -12.05 -16.33
CA LEU A 371 -22.30 -12.75 -15.05
C LEU A 371 -23.60 -12.57 -14.25
N ASP A 372 -24.72 -13.04 -14.82
CA ASP A 372 -26.09 -12.79 -14.35
C ASP A 372 -26.71 -13.91 -13.52
N HIS A 373 -26.06 -15.08 -13.41
CA HIS A 373 -26.58 -16.21 -12.63
C HIS A 373 -26.21 -16.12 -11.13
N GLY A 374 -26.46 -14.94 -10.54
CA GLY A 374 -26.17 -14.64 -9.13
C GLY A 374 -24.78 -14.04 -8.93
N ARG A 375 -24.03 -14.50 -7.93
CA ARG A 375 -22.65 -14.06 -7.71
C ARG A 375 -21.70 -14.93 -8.50
N GLU A 376 -21.25 -14.44 -9.64
CA GLU A 376 -20.28 -15.13 -10.48
C GLU A 376 -19.00 -14.31 -10.63
N ALA A 377 -17.89 -14.98 -10.90
CA ALA A 377 -16.62 -14.36 -11.26
C ALA A 377 -15.94 -15.13 -12.37
N LEU A 378 -15.27 -14.42 -13.26
CA LEU A 378 -14.56 -15.03 -14.37
C LEU A 378 -13.21 -15.62 -13.90
N GLY A 379 -13.00 -16.90 -14.16
CA GLY A 379 -11.70 -17.55 -14.06
C GLY A 379 -10.95 -17.36 -15.37
N THR A 380 -9.74 -16.80 -15.26
CA THR A 380 -8.89 -16.45 -16.41
C THR A 380 -7.50 -17.03 -16.25
N THR A 381 -6.83 -17.38 -17.35
CA THR A 381 -5.42 -17.82 -17.34
C THR A 381 -4.53 -16.78 -16.65
N ALA A 382 -3.41 -17.21 -16.08
CA ALA A 382 -2.53 -16.37 -15.27
C ALA A 382 -1.66 -15.39 -16.08
N LEU A 383 -1.35 -15.72 -17.35
CA LEU A 383 -0.54 -14.85 -18.22
C LEU A 383 -1.44 -13.98 -19.08
N ASP A 384 -2.24 -14.59 -19.96
CA ASP A 384 -2.94 -13.89 -21.04
C ASP A 384 -4.30 -13.32 -20.65
N GLY A 385 -4.87 -13.78 -19.53
CA GLY A 385 -6.20 -13.36 -19.10
C GLY A 385 -7.32 -13.96 -19.95
N GLU A 386 -7.07 -15.13 -20.55
CA GLU A 386 -8.06 -15.86 -21.34
C GLU A 386 -9.10 -16.52 -20.41
N PRO A 387 -10.40 -16.27 -20.60
CA PRO A 387 -11.44 -16.90 -19.82
C PRO A 387 -11.48 -18.40 -20.07
N TYR A 388 -11.48 -19.20 -19.00
CA TYR A 388 -11.60 -20.66 -19.11
C TYR A 388 -12.74 -21.23 -18.25
N ILE A 389 -13.26 -20.45 -17.30
CA ILE A 389 -14.34 -20.90 -16.42
C ILE A 389 -15.12 -19.72 -15.83
N ILE A 390 -16.41 -19.90 -15.55
CA ILE A 390 -17.19 -19.02 -14.69
C ILE A 390 -17.40 -19.71 -13.34
N LEU A 391 -16.95 -19.07 -12.28
CA LEU A 391 -17.01 -19.57 -10.91
C LEU A 391 -18.17 -18.90 -10.17
N LYS A 392 -19.03 -19.70 -9.54
CA LYS A 392 -20.00 -19.17 -8.58
C LYS A 392 -19.31 -18.83 -7.26
N MET A 393 -19.52 -17.61 -6.79
CA MET A 393 -18.92 -17.07 -5.57
C MET A 393 -19.85 -17.30 -4.37
N PRO A 394 -19.28 -17.50 -3.16
CA PRO A 394 -20.07 -17.62 -1.93
C PRO A 394 -20.98 -16.40 -1.66
N GLY A 395 -22.12 -16.67 -1.01
CA GLY A 395 -23.06 -15.64 -0.56
C GLY A 395 -22.58 -14.85 0.67
N ASP A 396 -23.42 -13.96 1.16
CA ASP A 396 -23.14 -13.22 2.40
C ASP A 396 -23.18 -14.16 3.61
N SER A 397 -22.29 -13.93 4.57
CA SER A 397 -22.24 -14.71 5.81
C SER A 397 -21.86 -13.81 6.99
N TYR A 398 -22.56 -14.00 8.11
CA TYR A 398 -22.21 -13.38 9.39
C TYR A 398 -21.11 -14.15 10.14
N ALA A 399 -20.77 -15.36 9.70
CA ALA A 399 -19.81 -16.21 10.41
C ALA A 399 -18.41 -15.57 10.55
N PRO A 400 -17.86 -14.85 9.54
CA PRO A 400 -16.60 -14.11 9.70
C PRO A 400 -16.65 -13.02 10.77
N PHE A 401 -17.80 -12.34 10.93
CA PHE A 401 -17.98 -11.32 11.98
C PHE A 401 -17.88 -11.96 13.37
N PHE A 402 -18.62 -13.06 13.60
CA PHE A 402 -18.57 -13.78 14.87
C PHE A 402 -17.21 -14.41 15.12
N LEU A 403 -16.58 -14.99 14.10
CA LEU A 403 -15.21 -15.50 14.20
C LEU A 403 -14.23 -14.41 14.65
N GLY A 404 -14.31 -13.22 14.07
CA GLY A 404 -13.48 -12.07 14.46
C GLY A 404 -13.75 -11.60 15.89
N ALA A 405 -15.02 -11.54 16.29
CA ALA A 405 -15.41 -11.18 17.66
C ALA A 405 -14.91 -12.20 18.69
N PHE A 406 -15.19 -13.50 18.48
CA PHE A 406 -14.76 -14.56 19.39
C PHE A 406 -13.23 -14.69 19.44
N SER A 407 -12.53 -14.57 18.31
CA SER A 407 -11.06 -14.57 18.29
C SER A 407 -10.48 -13.41 19.09
N THR A 408 -11.11 -12.23 19.02
CA THR A 408 -10.72 -11.08 19.86
C THR A 408 -10.91 -11.38 21.34
N LEU A 409 -12.03 -12.02 21.70
CA LEU A 409 -12.33 -12.42 23.08
C LEU A 409 -11.40 -13.53 23.58
N VAL A 410 -10.92 -14.44 22.72
CA VAL A 410 -9.85 -15.40 23.04
C VAL A 410 -8.61 -14.64 23.50
N PHE A 411 -8.11 -13.71 22.70
CA PHE A 411 -6.90 -12.94 23.06
C PHE A 411 -7.11 -12.08 24.32
N ALA A 412 -8.28 -11.46 24.49
CA ALA A 412 -8.61 -10.73 25.71
C ALA A 412 -8.60 -11.66 26.95
N GLY A 413 -9.21 -12.84 26.84
CA GLY A 413 -9.20 -13.85 27.90
C GLY A 413 -7.78 -14.31 28.26
N MET A 414 -6.90 -14.49 27.26
CA MET A 414 -5.49 -14.82 27.48
C MET A 414 -4.74 -13.71 28.23
N VAL A 415 -5.00 -12.44 27.91
CA VAL A 415 -4.37 -11.29 28.58
C VAL A 415 -4.78 -11.20 30.05
N PHE A 416 -6.04 -11.47 30.37
CA PHE A 416 -6.57 -11.44 31.74
C PHE A 416 -6.45 -12.78 32.49
N HIS A 417 -5.74 -13.76 31.93
CA HIS A 417 -5.60 -15.11 32.50
C HIS A 417 -6.94 -15.83 32.79
N ALA A 418 -8.00 -15.45 32.07
CA ALA A 418 -9.35 -16.01 32.24
C ALA A 418 -9.50 -17.31 31.41
N TRP A 419 -8.76 -18.36 31.77
CA TRP A 419 -8.58 -19.56 30.93
C TRP A 419 -9.86 -20.30 30.54
N TRP A 420 -10.86 -20.38 31.43
CA TRP A 420 -12.15 -20.98 31.10
C TRP A 420 -12.93 -20.16 30.07
N PHE A 421 -12.88 -18.83 30.19
CA PHE A 421 -13.47 -17.93 29.21
C PHE A 421 -12.74 -18.04 27.87
N THR A 422 -11.41 -18.06 27.88
CA THR A 422 -10.58 -18.29 26.69
C THR A 422 -10.95 -19.60 25.98
N ALA A 423 -11.08 -20.70 26.72
CA ALA A 423 -11.46 -21.99 26.15
C ALA A 423 -12.86 -21.97 25.54
N ALA A 424 -13.83 -21.33 26.21
CA ALA A 424 -15.18 -21.16 25.68
C ALA A 424 -15.20 -20.34 24.39
N MET A 425 -14.46 -19.22 24.34
CA MET A 425 -14.35 -18.37 23.15
C MET A 425 -13.60 -19.07 22.01
N LEU A 426 -12.61 -19.90 22.32
CA LEU A 426 -11.91 -20.72 21.33
C LEU A 426 -12.88 -21.74 20.69
N GLY A 427 -13.72 -22.38 21.51
CA GLY A 427 -14.79 -23.25 21.02
C GLY A 427 -15.78 -22.49 20.13
N ALA A 428 -16.18 -21.28 20.52
CA ALA A 428 -17.07 -20.43 19.71
C ALA A 428 -16.44 -20.00 18.38
N SER A 429 -15.15 -19.68 18.36
CA SER A 429 -14.39 -19.44 17.12
C SER A 429 -14.38 -20.68 16.23
N ALA A 430 -14.12 -21.87 16.78
CA ALA A 430 -14.13 -23.12 16.02
C ALA A 430 -15.50 -23.40 15.41
N ILE A 431 -16.58 -23.23 16.18
CA ILE A 431 -17.96 -23.37 15.69
C ILE A 431 -18.24 -22.38 14.57
N SER A 432 -17.85 -21.12 14.73
CA SER A 432 -18.04 -20.08 13.69
C SER A 432 -17.27 -20.40 12.42
N MET A 433 -16.05 -20.93 12.53
CA MET A 433 -15.25 -21.35 11.39
C MET A 433 -15.85 -22.57 10.69
N ILE A 434 -16.34 -23.57 11.44
CA ILE A 434 -17.03 -24.74 10.88
C ILE A 434 -18.30 -24.30 10.15
N ALA A 435 -19.09 -23.39 10.75
CA ALA A 435 -20.30 -22.86 10.12
C ALA A 435 -19.97 -22.07 8.85
N TRP A 436 -18.88 -21.29 8.85
CA TRP A 436 -18.46 -20.52 7.69
C TRP A 436 -17.99 -21.40 6.53
N LEU A 437 -17.18 -22.42 6.83
CA LEU A 437 -16.56 -23.30 5.84
C LEU A 437 -17.40 -24.56 5.58
N TRP A 438 -18.64 -24.60 6.05
CA TRP A 438 -19.51 -25.75 5.86
C TRP A 438 -19.80 -25.93 4.36
N PRO A 439 -19.60 -27.13 3.78
CA PRO A 439 -19.76 -27.35 2.36
C PRO A 439 -21.20 -27.09 1.89
N GLU A 440 -21.37 -26.22 0.89
CA GLU A 440 -22.65 -25.98 0.22
C GLU A 440 -22.66 -26.65 -1.17
N ARG A 441 -23.73 -27.39 -1.46
CA ARG A 441 -23.89 -28.13 -2.73
C ARG A 441 -24.12 -27.23 -3.96
N GLY A 442 -24.30 -25.92 -3.76
CA GLY A 442 -24.74 -24.97 -4.79
C GLY A 442 -23.65 -24.29 -5.62
N LEU A 443 -22.37 -24.63 -5.42
CA LEU A 443 -21.21 -24.00 -6.07
C LEU A 443 -20.83 -24.71 -7.39
N LEU A 444 -21.71 -24.63 -8.38
CA LEU A 444 -21.49 -25.18 -9.72
C LEU A 444 -20.59 -24.27 -10.55
N GLN A 445 -19.87 -24.85 -11.51
CA GLN A 445 -19.03 -24.16 -12.48
C GLN A 445 -19.66 -24.28 -13.87
N ARG A 446 -19.51 -23.25 -14.71
CA ARG A 446 -19.95 -23.30 -16.12
C ARG A 446 -18.89 -22.78 -17.07
N GLU A 447 -18.96 -23.22 -18.31
CA GLU A 447 -18.06 -22.75 -19.37
C GLU A 447 -18.38 -21.29 -19.75
N PRO A 448 -17.38 -20.44 -20.02
CA PRO A 448 -17.60 -19.09 -20.49
C PRO A 448 -18.15 -19.10 -21.92
N SER A 449 -19.20 -18.33 -22.20
CA SER A 449 -19.67 -18.04 -23.56
C SER A 449 -19.84 -16.53 -23.71
N PRO A 450 -19.11 -15.87 -24.62
CA PRO A 450 -19.19 -14.43 -24.80
C PRO A 450 -20.52 -14.05 -25.44
N VAL A 451 -21.03 -12.87 -25.10
CA VAL A 451 -22.19 -12.25 -25.73
C VAL A 451 -21.68 -11.18 -26.69
N HIS A 452 -21.97 -11.38 -27.97
CA HIS A 452 -21.84 -10.36 -29.00
C HIS A 452 -23.21 -9.70 -29.14
N ASP A 453 -23.26 -8.38 -29.17
CA ASP A 453 -24.53 -7.64 -29.15
C ASP A 453 -25.45 -8.13 -30.28
N ALA A 454 -26.55 -8.80 -29.89
CA ALA A 454 -27.65 -9.07 -30.78
C ALA A 454 -28.58 -7.87 -30.63
N GLY A 455 -28.57 -6.98 -31.61
CA GLY A 455 -29.64 -6.01 -31.81
C GLY A 455 -30.98 -6.73 -32.02
N GLY A 456 -31.59 -7.15 -30.92
CA GLY A 456 -32.83 -7.89 -30.84
C GLY A 456 -33.75 -7.20 -29.85
N GLU A 457 -34.90 -6.80 -30.35
CA GLU A 457 -35.94 -6.04 -29.66
C GLU A 457 -36.24 -6.55 -28.23
N ILE A 458 -36.34 -5.60 -27.30
CA ILE A 458 -37.02 -5.79 -26.01
C ILE A 458 -38.51 -6.00 -26.33
N GLY A 459 -38.92 -7.27 -26.38
CA GLY A 459 -40.33 -7.70 -26.44
C GLY A 459 -40.84 -8.12 -25.08
#